data_AF-A0A2V4BWW0-F1
#
_entry.id   AF-A0A2V4BWW0-F1
#
_cell.length_a   1.000
_cell.length_b   1.000
_cell.length_c   1.000
_cell.angle_alpha   90.00
_cell.angle_beta   90.00
_cell.angle_gamma   90.00
#
_symmetry.space_group_name_H-M   'P 1'
#
loop_
_entity.id
_entity.type
_entity.pdbx_description
1 polymer ?
#
loop_
_entity_poly.entity_id
_entity_poly.type
_entity_poly.pdbx_seq_one_letter_code
_entity_poly.pdbx_strand_id
1 'polypeptide(L)'
;MSASFAQSNDEGSFMPLTSTTSATKYIVSGWVKETQTILPVTYTNSSIAVSVNNPTVIKTITCAPSGTIIDGWQRIIGILEIPPIPILDANANIKIDLNCSGTSPNCYFDDIRFYPYDGSLKSFVYDEDTQRLIAELDENNYATFYEYDLEGGLIRVKKETEKGIYTIQETRSSTAKITP
;
A
#
# COMPACT_ATOMS: atom_id res chain seq x y z
N MET A 1 -1.18 -13.62 9.56
CA MET A 1 -2.39 -13.53 8.71
C MET A 1 -1.89 -13.58 7.26
N SER A 2 -2.14 -14.66 6.53
CA SER A 2 -1.72 -14.78 5.13
C SER A 2 -2.85 -14.24 4.24
N ALA A 3 -2.62 -13.09 3.59
CA ALA A 3 -3.51 -12.61 2.54
C ALA A 3 -3.09 -13.28 1.22
N SER A 4 -3.83 -14.31 0.80
CA SER A 4 -3.73 -14.85 -0.56
C SER A 4 -4.74 -14.12 -1.44
N PHE A 5 -4.26 -13.35 -2.41
CA PHE A 5 -5.11 -12.80 -3.47
C PHE A 5 -5.35 -13.92 -4.49
N ALA A 6 -6.60 -14.40 -4.59
CA ALA A 6 -7.03 -15.35 -5.61
C ALA A 6 -8.22 -14.76 -6.36
N GLN A 7 -8.17 -14.78 -7.70
CA GLN A 7 -9.34 -14.53 -8.53
C GLN A 7 -9.55 -15.72 -9.49
N SER A 8 -10.64 -16.45 -9.19
CA SER A 8 -11.43 -17.39 -10.00
C SER A 8 -10.81 -18.61 -10.71
N ASN A 9 -11.19 -19.78 -10.16
CA ASN A 9 -11.77 -20.99 -10.77
C ASN A 9 -11.02 -21.84 -11.82
N ASP A 10 -9.74 -21.60 -12.06
CA ASP A 10 -8.81 -22.64 -12.47
C ASP A 10 -7.62 -22.58 -11.51
N GLU A 11 -6.96 -23.69 -11.20
CA GLU A 11 -5.90 -23.80 -10.17
C GLU A 11 -4.59 -23.01 -10.46
N GLY A 12 -4.68 -21.89 -11.18
CA GLY A 12 -3.60 -20.93 -11.35
C GLY A 12 -3.63 -19.87 -10.25
N SER A 13 -2.64 -19.91 -9.36
CA SER A 13 -2.33 -18.75 -8.53
C SER A 13 -1.80 -17.61 -9.41
N PHE A 14 -2.08 -16.36 -9.04
CA PHE A 14 -1.63 -15.20 -9.81
C PHE A 14 -0.09 -15.20 -9.96
N MET A 15 0.37 -14.95 -11.18
CA MET A 15 1.79 -14.71 -11.48
C MET A 15 1.92 -13.36 -12.20
N PRO A 16 2.84 -12.47 -11.77
CA PRO A 16 3.12 -11.23 -12.48
C PRO A 16 3.62 -11.48 -13.91
N LEU A 17 3.42 -10.51 -14.80
CA LEU A 17 3.97 -10.55 -16.16
C LEU A 17 5.50 -10.58 -16.12
N THR A 18 6.09 -11.55 -16.80
CA THR A 18 7.55 -11.71 -16.90
C THR A 18 8.00 -11.70 -18.36
N SER A 19 9.25 -11.30 -18.59
CA SER A 19 9.88 -11.32 -19.91
C SER A 19 10.70 -12.60 -20.10
N THR A 20 10.80 -13.08 -21.34
CA THR A 20 11.67 -14.22 -21.70
C THR A 20 13.10 -13.79 -22.01
N THR A 21 13.34 -12.48 -22.20
CA THR A 21 14.62 -11.94 -22.69
C THR A 21 15.31 -10.99 -21.72
N SER A 22 14.57 -10.38 -20.79
CA SER A 22 15.07 -9.36 -19.86
C SER A 22 14.52 -9.55 -18.46
N ALA A 23 15.27 -9.05 -17.46
CA ALA A 23 14.76 -9.03 -16.10
C ALA A 23 13.58 -8.05 -16.00
N THR A 24 12.55 -8.41 -15.23
CA THR A 24 11.39 -7.57 -14.94
C THR A 24 11.43 -7.14 -13.49
N LYS A 25 11.01 -5.91 -13.20
CA LYS A 25 11.07 -5.34 -11.85
C LYS A 25 9.68 -5.00 -11.36
N TYR A 26 9.45 -5.29 -10.09
CA TYR A 26 8.22 -4.99 -9.37
C TYR A 26 8.56 -4.29 -8.07
N ILE A 27 7.70 -3.36 -7.66
CA ILE A 27 7.75 -2.71 -6.36
C ILE A 27 6.74 -3.41 -5.45
N VAL A 28 7.17 -3.75 -4.25
CA VAL A 28 6.30 -4.10 -3.13
C VAL A 28 6.37 -3.00 -2.09
N SER A 29 5.24 -2.57 -1.57
CA SER A 29 5.19 -1.62 -0.46
C SER A 29 4.01 -1.87 0.46
N GLY A 30 4.07 -1.30 1.65
CA GLY A 30 3.00 -1.32 2.62
C GLY A 30 3.34 -0.53 3.87
N TRP A 31 2.35 -0.30 4.71
CA TRP A 31 2.54 0.25 6.05
C TRP A 31 2.49 -0.84 7.09
N VAL A 32 3.29 -0.67 8.14
CA VAL A 32 3.26 -1.56 9.30
C VAL A 32 3.26 -0.80 10.61
N LYS A 33 2.57 -1.35 11.60
CA LYS A 33 2.53 -0.85 12.97
C LYS A 33 2.77 -2.01 13.93
N GLU A 34 3.77 -1.87 14.79
CA GLU A 34 4.03 -2.83 15.87
C GLU A 34 3.56 -2.26 17.21
N THR A 35 2.91 -3.10 18.02
CA THR A 35 2.47 -2.72 19.38
C THR A 35 3.61 -2.71 20.36
N GLN A 36 4.34 -1.61 20.44
CA GLN A 36 5.48 -1.47 21.33
C GLN A 36 5.12 -0.76 22.63
N THR A 37 5.68 -1.21 23.75
CA THR A 37 5.58 -0.51 25.05
C THR A 37 6.46 0.73 25.12
N ILE A 38 7.54 0.75 24.32
CA ILE A 38 8.48 1.86 24.19
C ILE A 38 8.51 2.25 22.71
N LEU A 39 8.37 3.54 22.41
CA LEU A 39 8.42 4.04 21.04
C LEU A 39 9.81 3.77 20.43
N PRO A 40 9.91 2.89 19.41
CA PRO A 40 11.18 2.64 18.75
C PRO A 40 11.47 3.71 17.70
N VAL A 41 12.72 3.78 17.25
CA VAL A 41 13.10 4.59 16.06
C VAL A 41 12.78 3.83 14.77
N THR A 42 12.77 2.49 14.84
CA THR A 42 12.41 1.62 13.72
C THR A 42 11.81 0.31 14.26
N TYR A 43 10.84 -0.22 13.54
CA TYR A 43 10.29 -1.54 13.77
C TYR A 43 11.23 -2.63 13.25
N THR A 44 11.28 -3.77 13.96
CA THR A 44 12.25 -4.86 13.70
C THR A 44 11.62 -6.24 13.70
N ASN A 45 10.35 -6.38 14.09
CA ASN A 45 9.67 -7.67 14.20
C ASN A 45 8.86 -7.99 12.96
N SER A 46 8.52 -6.98 12.17
CA SER A 46 7.73 -7.10 10.97
C SER A 46 8.57 -7.15 9.70
N SER A 47 8.09 -7.88 8.69
CA SER A 47 8.62 -7.81 7.33
C SER A 47 7.58 -8.24 6.30
N ILE A 48 7.75 -7.80 5.05
CA ILE A 48 7.01 -8.31 3.91
C ILE A 48 7.97 -9.17 3.09
N ALA A 49 7.65 -10.44 2.90
CA ALA A 49 8.39 -11.31 2.00
C ALA A 49 7.60 -11.55 0.71
N VAL A 50 8.26 -11.42 -0.43
CA VAL A 50 7.66 -11.69 -1.75
C VAL A 50 8.44 -12.80 -2.40
N SER A 51 7.75 -13.89 -2.74
CA SER A 51 8.32 -15.07 -3.39
C SER A 51 7.68 -15.28 -4.75
N VAL A 52 8.50 -15.51 -5.76
CA VAL A 52 8.10 -16.01 -7.07
C VAL A 52 8.54 -17.46 -7.15
N ASN A 53 7.58 -18.33 -7.37
CA ASN A 53 7.79 -19.77 -7.45
C ASN A 53 7.49 -20.22 -8.88
N ASN A 54 8.54 -20.46 -9.66
CA ASN A 54 8.49 -21.16 -10.94
C ASN A 54 9.54 -22.28 -10.85
N PRO A 55 9.31 -23.51 -11.34
CA PRO A 55 10.25 -24.63 -11.17
C PRO A 55 11.70 -24.30 -11.57
N THR A 56 11.88 -23.45 -12.58
CA THR A 56 13.19 -23.01 -13.07
C THR A 56 13.73 -21.77 -12.36
N VAL A 57 12.86 -20.97 -11.74
CA VAL A 57 13.19 -19.68 -11.12
C VAL A 57 12.42 -19.55 -9.80
N ILE A 58 13.12 -19.74 -8.70
CA ILE A 58 12.62 -19.43 -7.35
C ILE A 58 13.36 -18.22 -6.85
N LYS A 59 12.62 -17.15 -6.52
CA LYS A 59 13.21 -15.93 -5.96
C LYS A 59 12.36 -15.40 -4.84
N THR A 60 13.00 -15.14 -3.70
CA THR A 60 12.37 -14.50 -2.55
C THR A 60 13.15 -13.26 -2.16
N ILE A 61 12.44 -12.17 -1.89
CA ILE A 61 12.97 -11.00 -1.19
C ILE A 61 12.24 -10.85 0.14
N THR A 62 12.93 -10.30 1.14
CA THR A 62 12.32 -9.92 2.42
C THR A 62 12.64 -8.45 2.68
N CYS A 63 11.60 -7.66 2.89
CA CYS A 63 11.66 -6.22 3.05
C CYS A 63 11.32 -5.87 4.50
N ALA A 64 12.21 -5.12 5.14
CA ALA A 64 12.04 -4.66 6.51
C ALA A 64 11.52 -3.21 6.55
N PRO A 65 10.92 -2.78 7.68
CA PRO A 65 10.51 -1.39 7.89
C PRO A 65 11.68 -0.43 7.78
N SER A 66 11.44 0.73 7.17
CA SER A 66 12.44 1.78 6.99
C SER A 66 11.79 3.17 6.92
N GLY A 67 12.61 4.21 7.12
CA GLY A 67 12.12 5.60 7.19
C GLY A 67 11.56 5.97 8.55
N THR A 68 10.89 7.12 8.61
CA THR A 68 10.30 7.65 9.85
C THR A 68 9.01 6.92 10.22
N ILE A 69 8.72 6.86 11.52
CA ILE A 69 7.42 6.41 12.03
C ILE A 69 6.50 7.63 12.09
N ILE A 70 5.36 7.55 11.42
CA ILE A 70 4.35 8.62 11.33
C ILE A 70 3.05 8.05 11.89
N ASP A 71 2.53 8.66 12.96
CA ASP A 71 1.32 8.20 13.67
C ASP A 71 1.35 6.70 14.06
N GLY A 72 2.55 6.21 14.40
CA GLY A 72 2.79 4.82 14.75
C GLY A 72 2.90 3.85 13.56
N TRP A 73 2.79 4.31 12.33
CA TRP A 73 3.00 3.53 11.12
C TRP A 73 4.38 3.78 10.51
N GLN A 74 5.02 2.73 10.01
CA GLN A 74 6.30 2.81 9.30
C GLN A 74 6.18 2.11 7.95
N ARG A 75 6.85 2.65 6.93
CA ARG A 75 6.78 2.11 5.58
C ARG A 75 7.72 0.92 5.41
N ILE A 76 7.25 -0.09 4.70
CA ILE A 76 8.07 -1.16 4.10
C ILE A 76 8.04 -0.95 2.59
N ILE A 77 9.21 -0.96 1.95
CA ILE A 77 9.32 -0.90 0.49
C ILE A 77 10.45 -1.80 0.02
N GLY A 78 10.26 -2.44 -1.13
CA GLY A 78 11.29 -3.25 -1.77
C GLY A 78 11.08 -3.40 -3.26
N ILE A 79 12.15 -3.81 -3.93
CA ILE A 79 12.16 -4.05 -5.37
C ILE A 79 12.45 -5.53 -5.59
N LEU A 80 11.51 -6.23 -6.21
CA LEU A 80 11.69 -7.59 -6.70
C LEU A 80 12.12 -7.54 -8.17
N GLU A 81 13.32 -8.03 -8.45
CA GLU A 81 13.80 -8.21 -9.83
C GLU A 81 13.67 -9.68 -10.23
N ILE A 82 12.73 -10.01 -11.12
CA ILE A 82 12.53 -11.37 -11.61
C ILE A 82 13.42 -11.55 -12.85
N PRO A 83 14.35 -12.52 -12.87
CA PRO A 83 15.16 -12.80 -14.06
C PRO A 83 14.27 -13.30 -15.21
N PRO A 84 14.77 -13.32 -16.46
CA PRO A 84 14.00 -13.82 -17.58
C PRO A 84 13.47 -15.25 -17.32
N ILE A 85 12.19 -15.48 -17.60
CA ILE A 85 11.55 -16.79 -17.47
C ILE A 85 11.20 -17.28 -18.89
N PRO A 86 11.96 -18.24 -19.45
CA PRO A 86 11.74 -18.70 -20.82
C PRO A 86 10.42 -19.46 -21.01
N ILE A 87 10.00 -20.20 -19.98
CA ILE A 87 8.77 -20.99 -19.95
C ILE A 87 8.11 -20.74 -18.61
N LEU A 88 6.87 -20.26 -18.65
CA LEU A 88 6.05 -20.11 -17.46
C LEU A 88 5.32 -21.42 -17.18
N ASP A 89 5.59 -22.02 -16.01
CA ASP A 89 4.90 -23.23 -15.57
C ASP A 89 3.44 -22.93 -15.21
N ALA A 90 2.54 -23.89 -15.43
CA ALA A 90 1.12 -23.74 -15.09
C ALA A 90 0.88 -23.55 -13.58
N ASN A 91 1.80 -24.01 -12.73
CA ASN A 91 1.76 -23.87 -11.28
C ASN A 91 2.59 -22.68 -10.78
N ALA A 92 3.15 -21.87 -11.69
CA ALA A 92 3.93 -20.70 -11.32
C ALA A 92 3.06 -19.71 -10.54
N ASN A 93 3.60 -19.18 -9.45
CA ASN A 93 2.84 -18.33 -8.55
C ASN A 93 3.69 -17.26 -7.87
N ILE A 94 3.01 -16.20 -7.43
CA ILE A 94 3.55 -15.24 -6.48
C ILE A 94 2.92 -15.44 -5.10
N LYS A 95 3.76 -15.30 -4.07
CA LYS A 95 3.35 -15.34 -2.67
C LYS A 95 3.85 -14.08 -1.97
N ILE A 96 2.95 -13.40 -1.27
CA ILE A 96 3.26 -12.26 -0.40
C ILE A 96 2.97 -12.68 1.03
N ASP A 97 4.01 -12.81 1.84
CA ASP A 97 3.93 -13.16 3.26
C ASP A 97 4.11 -11.90 4.11
N LEU A 98 3.14 -11.63 4.98
CA LEU A 98 3.21 -10.58 6.00
C LEU A 98 3.67 -11.22 7.31
N ASN A 99 4.95 -11.03 7.63
CA ASN A 99 5.61 -11.71 8.73
C ASN A 99 5.67 -10.81 9.96
N CYS A 100 5.38 -11.40 11.11
CA CYS A 100 5.58 -10.79 12.42
C CYS A 100 6.32 -11.81 13.29
N SER A 101 7.55 -11.51 13.69
CA SER A 101 8.36 -12.39 14.53
C SER A 101 8.02 -12.16 16.00
N GLY A 102 7.75 -13.25 16.73
CA GLY A 102 7.42 -13.22 18.15
C GLY A 102 5.92 -13.37 18.46
N THR A 103 5.62 -13.60 19.74
CA THR A 103 4.25 -13.68 20.28
C THR A 103 3.73 -12.34 20.79
N SER A 104 4.62 -11.36 20.92
CA SER A 104 4.40 -9.96 21.27
C SER A 104 5.63 -9.20 20.79
N PRO A 105 5.50 -8.09 20.07
CA PRO A 105 4.27 -7.32 19.78
C PRO A 105 3.41 -7.89 18.65
N ASN A 106 2.12 -7.53 18.61
CA ASN A 106 1.29 -7.68 17.41
C ASN A 106 1.76 -6.71 16.33
N CYS A 107 1.83 -7.20 15.09
CA CYS A 107 2.06 -6.40 13.90
C CYS A 107 0.76 -6.24 13.10
N TYR A 108 0.43 -5.01 12.73
CA TYR A 108 -0.67 -4.65 11.85
C TYR A 108 -0.11 -4.15 10.54
N PHE A 109 -0.68 -4.57 9.44
CA PHE A 109 -0.26 -4.21 8.09
C PHE A 109 -1.42 -3.54 7.37
N ASP A 110 -1.12 -2.51 6.60
CA ASP A 110 -2.12 -1.81 5.79
C ASP A 110 -1.52 -1.34 4.46
N ASP A 111 -2.39 -0.99 3.52
CA ASP A 111 -2.06 -0.48 2.18
C ASP A 111 -0.97 -1.28 1.44
N ILE A 112 -1.09 -2.61 1.46
CA ILE A 112 -0.16 -3.49 0.74
C ILE A 112 -0.33 -3.30 -0.77
N ARG A 113 0.76 -2.92 -1.44
CA ARG A 113 0.81 -2.67 -2.89
C ARG A 113 1.86 -3.55 -3.55
N PHE A 114 1.55 -4.04 -4.73
CA PHE A 114 2.47 -4.76 -5.61
C PHE A 114 2.20 -4.36 -7.06
N TYR A 115 3.17 -3.72 -7.72
CA TYR A 115 2.99 -3.18 -9.08
C TYR A 115 4.31 -3.14 -9.88
N PRO A 116 4.27 -3.06 -11.22
CA PRO A 116 5.48 -2.98 -12.05
C PRO A 116 6.31 -1.75 -11.69
N TYR A 117 7.65 -1.87 -11.74
CA TYR A 117 8.56 -0.79 -11.37
C TYR A 117 8.39 0.47 -12.24
N ASP A 118 8.14 0.30 -13.53
CA ASP A 118 7.87 1.40 -14.48
C ASP A 118 6.38 1.79 -14.52
N GLY A 119 5.56 1.25 -13.62
CA GLY A 119 4.14 1.57 -13.47
C GLY A 119 3.90 2.64 -12.41
N SER A 120 2.81 3.40 -12.56
CA SER A 120 2.25 4.25 -11.50
C SER A 120 0.99 3.60 -10.93
N LEU A 121 0.87 3.60 -9.60
CA LEU A 121 -0.32 3.14 -8.89
C LEU A 121 -0.91 4.29 -8.09
N LYS A 122 -2.16 4.62 -8.41
CA LYS A 122 -2.98 5.60 -7.70
C LYS A 122 -4.26 4.93 -7.25
N SER A 123 -4.64 5.15 -6.00
CA SER A 123 -5.86 4.57 -5.42
C SER A 123 -6.86 5.67 -5.08
N PHE A 124 -8.15 5.38 -5.30
CA PHE A 124 -9.25 6.30 -5.02
C PHE A 124 -10.18 5.65 -4.00
N VAL A 125 -10.43 6.34 -2.90
CA VAL A 125 -11.32 5.89 -1.83
C VAL A 125 -12.61 6.69 -1.93
N TYR A 126 -13.72 5.97 -2.03
CA TYR A 126 -15.05 6.54 -2.13
C TYR A 126 -15.84 6.29 -0.85
N ASP A 127 -16.65 7.28 -0.46
CA ASP A 127 -17.65 7.12 0.59
C ASP A 127 -18.76 6.15 0.13
N GLU A 128 -19.14 5.21 0.98
CA GLU A 128 -20.07 4.13 0.59
C GLU A 128 -21.49 4.64 0.30
N ASP A 129 -21.94 5.65 1.05
CA ASP A 129 -23.31 6.17 0.95
C ASP A 129 -23.44 7.18 -0.20
N THR A 130 -22.51 8.12 -0.28
CA THR A 130 -22.58 9.24 -1.24
C THR A 130 -21.81 9.00 -2.53
N GLN A 131 -20.96 7.95 -2.58
CA GLN A 131 -20.07 7.63 -3.70
C GLN A 131 -19.14 8.80 -4.08
N ARG A 132 -18.87 9.71 -3.14
CA ARG A 132 -17.96 10.84 -3.34
C ARG A 132 -16.51 10.41 -3.08
N LEU A 133 -15.57 10.97 -3.83
CA LEU A 133 -14.14 10.75 -3.63
C LEU A 133 -13.71 11.39 -2.31
N ILE A 134 -13.36 10.61 -1.29
CA ILE A 134 -12.97 11.13 0.03
C ILE A 134 -11.45 11.08 0.26
N ALA A 135 -10.73 10.20 -0.43
CA ALA A 135 -9.29 10.21 -0.42
C ALA A 135 -8.68 9.71 -1.74
N GLU A 136 -7.55 10.30 -2.11
CA GLU A 136 -6.68 9.82 -3.18
C GLU A 136 -5.33 9.45 -2.57
N LEU A 137 -4.87 8.22 -2.78
CA LEU A 137 -3.55 7.76 -2.35
C LEU A 137 -2.59 7.81 -3.54
N ASP A 138 -1.54 8.62 -3.42
CA ASP A 138 -0.56 8.83 -4.50
C ASP A 138 0.43 7.65 -4.67
N GLU A 139 1.41 7.79 -5.56
CA GLU A 139 2.41 6.76 -5.87
C GLU A 139 3.23 6.32 -4.65
N ASN A 140 3.40 7.21 -3.66
CA ASN A 140 4.14 6.94 -2.43
C ASN A 140 3.22 6.51 -1.28
N ASN A 141 1.93 6.35 -1.57
CA ASN A 141 0.87 6.06 -0.62
C ASN A 141 0.64 7.18 0.41
N TYR A 142 0.87 8.44 0.03
CA TYR A 142 0.40 9.59 0.81
C TYR A 142 -1.03 9.94 0.42
N ALA A 143 -1.87 10.16 1.42
CA ALA A 143 -3.27 10.48 1.23
C ALA A 143 -3.51 11.98 0.96
N THR A 144 -4.33 12.28 -0.03
CA THR A 144 -5.01 13.56 -0.20
C THR A 144 -6.48 13.38 0.14
N PHE A 145 -6.95 14.04 1.19
CA PHE A 145 -8.32 13.93 1.69
C PHE A 145 -9.19 15.07 1.15
N TYR A 146 -10.42 14.73 0.80
CA TYR A 146 -11.44 15.65 0.30
C TYR A 146 -12.62 15.65 1.26
N GLU A 147 -12.96 16.81 1.80
CA GLU A 147 -14.11 16.99 2.69
C GLU A 147 -15.18 17.81 1.99
N TYR A 148 -16.42 17.36 2.13
CA TYR A 148 -17.59 17.98 1.52
C TYR A 148 -18.57 18.49 2.58
N ASP A 149 -19.35 19.50 2.24
CA ASP A 149 -20.54 19.87 3.01
C ASP A 149 -21.73 18.94 2.72
N LEU A 150 -22.84 19.18 3.42
CA LEU A 150 -24.09 18.43 3.27
C LEU A 150 -24.71 18.58 1.87
N GLU A 151 -24.42 19.68 1.18
CA GLU A 151 -24.94 20.00 -0.16
C GLU A 151 -24.04 19.40 -1.27
N GLY A 152 -22.84 18.93 -0.91
CA GLY A 152 -21.85 18.35 -1.83
C GLY A 152 -20.80 19.31 -2.35
N GLY A 153 -20.72 20.52 -1.81
CA GLY A 153 -19.62 21.44 -2.06
C GLY A 153 -18.32 20.95 -1.41
N LEU A 154 -17.20 21.02 -2.12
CA LEU A 154 -15.88 20.74 -1.56
C LEU A 154 -15.47 21.88 -0.62
N ILE A 155 -15.35 21.57 0.66
CA ILE A 155 -15.02 22.57 1.71
C ILE A 155 -13.55 22.55 2.09
N ARG A 156 -12.87 21.40 1.98
CA ARG A 156 -11.49 21.27 2.42
C ARG A 156 -10.73 20.21 1.65
N VAL A 157 -9.47 20.51 1.37
CA VAL A 157 -8.49 19.55 0.85
C VAL A 157 -7.33 19.48 1.83
N LYS A 158 -6.99 18.28 2.28
CA LYS A 158 -5.84 18.03 3.16
C LYS A 158 -4.88 17.06 2.48
N LYS A 159 -3.59 17.19 2.73
CA LYS A 159 -2.57 16.26 2.23
C LYS A 159 -1.71 15.76 3.37
N GLU A 160 -1.57 14.46 3.45
CA GLU A 160 -0.61 13.79 4.32
C GLU A 160 0.82 13.98 3.79
N THR A 161 1.74 14.19 4.72
CA THR A 161 3.16 14.32 4.47
C THR A 161 3.93 13.64 5.60
N GLU A 162 5.25 13.53 5.46
CA GLU A 162 6.14 13.02 6.51
C GLU A 162 6.00 13.75 7.86
N LYS A 163 5.53 15.01 7.86
CA LYS A 163 5.35 15.84 9.05
C LYS A 163 3.89 15.88 9.55
N GLY A 164 3.03 15.04 9.00
CA GLY A 164 1.60 14.99 9.30
C GLY A 164 0.74 15.61 8.21
N ILE A 165 -0.53 15.85 8.55
CA ILE A 165 -1.57 16.30 7.61
C ILE A 165 -1.59 17.82 7.53
N TYR A 166 -1.46 18.36 6.33
CA TYR A 166 -1.54 19.79 6.03
C TYR A 166 -2.81 20.11 5.25
N THR A 167 -3.51 21.17 5.65
CA THR A 167 -4.62 21.72 4.85
C THR A 167 -4.04 22.48 3.65
N ILE A 168 -4.37 22.04 2.44
CA ILE A 168 -3.97 22.71 1.20
C ILE A 168 -4.94 23.82 0.85
N GLN A 169 -6.23 23.55 1.02
CA GLN A 169 -7.30 24.49 0.68
C GLN A 169 -8.43 24.36 1.70
N GLU A 170 -8.97 25.49 2.11
CA GLU A 170 -10.18 25.57 2.93
C GLU A 170 -11.07 26.68 2.37
N THR A 171 -12.32 26.36 2.10
CA THR A 171 -13.34 27.32 1.68
C THR A 171 -14.32 27.51 2.83
N ARG A 172 -14.52 28.75 3.27
CA ARG A 172 -15.55 29.11 4.25
C ARG A 172 -16.52 30.09 3.62
N SER A 173 -17.77 29.68 3.46
CA SER A 173 -18.88 30.55 3.10
C SER A 173 -19.71 30.85 4.35
N SER A 174 -20.11 32.11 4.53
CA SER A 174 -21.10 32.49 5.55
C SER A 174 -22.22 33.27 4.88
N THR A 175 -23.46 32.89 5.12
CA THR A 175 -24.62 33.67 4.67
C THR A 175 -24.82 34.84 5.64
N ALA A 176 -24.63 36.07 5.19
CA ALA A 176 -24.94 37.25 6.00
C ALA A 176 -26.45 37.26 6.30
N LYS A 177 -26.83 37.36 7.58
CA LYS A 177 -28.22 37.64 7.95
C LYS A 177 -28.56 39.06 7.47
N ILE A 178 -29.48 39.16 6.52
CA ILE A 178 -30.12 40.43 6.18
C ILE A 178 -31.04 40.75 7.36
N THR A 179 -30.61 41.64 8.24
CA THR A 179 -31.47 42.18 9.30
C THR A 179 -32.50 43.11 8.63
N PRO A 180 -33.81 42.90 8.83
CA PRO A 180 -34.85 43.77 8.29
C PRO A 180 -34.85 45.17 8.90
#